data_AF-A0A0A7LCT3-F1
#
_entry.id   AF-A0A0A7LCT3-F1
#
_cell.length_a   1.000
_cell.length_b   1.000
_cell.length_c   1.000
_cell.angle_alpha   90.00
_cell.angle_beta   90.00
_cell.angle_gamma   90.00
#
_symmetry.space_group_name_H-M   'P 1'
#
loop_
_entity.id
_entity.type
_entity.pdbx_description
1 polymer ?
#
loop_
_entity_poly.entity_id
_entity_poly.type
_entity_poly.pdbx_seq_one_letter_code
_entity_poly.pdbx_strand_id
1 'polypeptide(L)'
;MARKCIGCGKPIGGVLGAIGTKLFYGEVCLSCNKKLKDIMGYQYLTPTQVNDIISNRVQKQDVKVESPFFNSGSSGTNDPGANKASSADEIRKYKELLDEGIITQEEFDIAKKRLLGL
;
A
#
# COMPACT_ATOMS: atom_id res chain seq x y z
N MET A 1 -0.83 5.19 33.72
CA MET A 1 -1.64 5.83 32.65
C MET A 1 -2.56 4.78 32.06
N ALA A 2 -3.87 5.04 31.98
CA ALA A 2 -4.80 4.11 31.36
C ALA A 2 -4.53 4.06 29.84
N ARG A 3 -4.29 2.87 29.30
CA ARG A 3 -4.15 2.66 27.86
C ARG A 3 -5.54 2.84 27.25
N LYS A 4 -5.65 3.38 26.03
CA LYS A 4 -6.95 3.62 25.38
C LYS A 4 -6.99 2.91 24.04
N CYS A 5 -8.18 2.47 23.65
CA CYS A 5 -8.42 1.86 22.36
C CYS A 5 -8.18 2.89 21.25
N ILE A 6 -7.30 2.58 20.29
CA ILE A 6 -7.04 3.45 19.15
C ILE A 6 -8.24 3.60 18.20
N GLY A 7 -9.22 2.67 18.26
CA GLY A 7 -10.40 2.70 17.40
C GLY A 7 -11.67 3.29 18.02
N CYS A 8 -11.84 3.23 19.34
CA CYS A 8 -13.04 3.76 20.01
C CYS A 8 -12.77 4.61 21.25
N GLY A 9 -11.50 4.84 21.60
CA GLY A 9 -11.09 5.66 22.74
C GLY A 9 -11.36 5.06 24.13
N LYS A 10 -12.07 3.93 24.24
CA LYS A 10 -12.38 3.29 25.53
C LYS A 10 -11.10 2.89 26.30
N PRO A 11 -11.09 2.99 27.64
CA PRO A 11 -9.97 2.54 28.44
C PRO A 11 -9.76 1.03 28.30
N ILE A 12 -8.50 0.65 28.12
CA ILE A 12 -8.00 -0.72 28.01
C ILE A 12 -7.05 -0.97 29.19
N GLY A 13 -7.26 -2.09 29.87
CA GLY A 13 -6.46 -2.51 31.02
C GLY A 13 -6.79 -1.82 32.36
N GLY A 14 -6.23 -2.36 33.44
CA GLY A 14 -6.61 -2.05 34.82
C GLY A 14 -7.72 -2.98 35.35
N VAL A 15 -8.01 -2.91 36.65
CA VAL A 15 -8.98 -3.80 37.33
C VAL A 15 -10.40 -3.68 36.75
N LEU A 16 -10.74 -2.52 36.17
CA LEU A 16 -12.05 -2.22 35.57
C LEU A 16 -12.02 -2.09 34.03
N GLY A 17 -10.84 -2.24 33.40
CA GLY A 17 -10.69 -1.99 31.96
C GLY A 17 -10.97 -3.22 31.11
N ALA A 18 -11.45 -3.00 29.88
CA ALA A 18 -11.64 -4.09 28.92
C ALA A 18 -10.29 -4.68 28.47
N ILE A 19 -10.26 -5.99 28.22
CA ILE A 19 -9.11 -6.67 27.63
C ILE A 19 -8.91 -6.14 26.20
N GLY A 20 -7.67 -5.72 25.90
CA GLY A 20 -7.27 -5.21 24.60
C GLY A 20 -6.39 -6.20 23.84
N THR A 21 -6.46 -6.13 22.51
CA THR A 21 -5.57 -6.84 21.59
C THR A 21 -4.46 -5.88 21.16
N LYS A 22 -3.21 -6.35 21.25
CA LYS A 22 -2.03 -5.60 20.83
C LYS A 22 -1.80 -5.77 19.32
N LEU A 23 -1.82 -4.66 18.60
CA LEU A 23 -1.50 -4.54 17.19
C LEU A 23 -0.08 -3.96 17.04
N PHE A 24 0.42 -3.88 15.81
CA PHE A 24 1.72 -3.29 15.53
C PHE A 24 1.80 -1.81 15.93
N TYR A 25 0.77 -1.03 15.61
CA TYR A 25 0.73 0.42 15.85
C TYR A 25 -0.06 0.86 17.10
N GLY A 26 -0.57 -0.07 17.92
CA GLY A 26 -1.31 0.30 19.12
C GLY A 26 -2.18 -0.82 19.71
N GLU A 27 -3.21 -0.45 20.47
CA GLU A 27 -4.13 -1.40 21.08
C GLU A 27 -5.59 -1.11 20.77
N VAL A 28 -6.34 -2.18 20.54
CA VAL A 28 -7.77 -2.13 20.30
C VAL A 28 -8.52 -2.93 21.35
N CYS A 29 -9.69 -2.47 21.78
CA CYS A 29 -10.52 -3.24 22.71
C CYS A 29 -11.11 -4.46 21.99
N LEU A 30 -11.58 -5.45 22.76
CA LEU A 30 -12.16 -6.69 22.21
C LEU A 30 -13.31 -6.42 21.21
N SER A 31 -14.13 -5.39 21.45
CA SER A 31 -15.22 -4.99 20.55
C SER A 31 -14.71 -4.46 19.21
N CYS A 32 -13.68 -3.61 19.22
CA CYS A 32 -13.08 -3.09 17.98
C CYS A 32 -12.34 -4.20 17.25
N ASN A 33 -11.60 -5.05 17.97
CA ASN A 33 -10.89 -6.18 17.37
C ASN A 33 -11.86 -7.11 16.61
N LYS A 34 -13.05 -7.39 17.16
CA LYS A 34 -14.08 -8.18 16.48
C LYS A 34 -14.54 -7.60 15.13
N LYS A 35 -14.47 -6.28 14.93
CA LYS A 35 -14.78 -5.65 13.65
C LYS A 35 -13.62 -5.70 12.65
N LEU A 36 -12.38 -5.66 13.18
CA LEU A 36 -11.14 -5.61 12.40
C LEU A 36 -10.68 -7.01 11.97
N LYS A 37 -10.94 -8.05 12.76
CA LYS A 37 -10.48 -9.43 12.48
C LYS A 37 -10.92 -10.01 11.13
N ASP A 38 -11.98 -9.45 10.52
CA ASP A 38 -12.46 -9.85 9.20
C ASP A 38 -11.56 -9.30 8.06
N ILE A 39 -10.66 -8.38 8.37
CA ILE A 39 -9.74 -7.77 7.40
C ILE A 39 -8.44 -8.56 7.40
N MET A 40 -8.03 -9.05 6.23
CA MET A 40 -6.72 -9.70 6.09
C MET A 40 -5.60 -8.71 6.41
N GLY A 41 -4.72 -9.06 7.34
CA GLY A 41 -3.61 -8.19 7.76
C GLY A 41 -3.97 -7.07 8.74
N TYR A 42 -5.11 -7.15 9.44
CA TYR A 42 -5.54 -6.13 10.42
C TYR A 42 -4.52 -5.78 11.51
N GLN A 43 -3.54 -6.66 11.78
CA GLN A 43 -2.48 -6.44 12.75
C GLN A 43 -1.55 -5.26 12.39
N TYR A 44 -1.49 -4.89 11.11
CA TYR A 44 -0.65 -3.82 10.58
C TYR A 44 -1.43 -2.53 10.30
N LEU A 45 -2.69 -2.44 10.72
CA LEU A 45 -3.50 -1.24 10.52
C LEU A 45 -2.97 -0.09 11.38
N THR A 46 -2.89 1.08 10.77
CA THR A 46 -2.56 2.33 11.45
C THR A 46 -3.72 2.77 12.35
N PRO A 47 -3.47 3.58 13.39
CA PRO A 47 -4.52 4.11 14.25
C PRO A 47 -5.62 4.85 13.47
N THR A 48 -5.26 5.60 12.43
CA THR A 48 -6.21 6.30 11.55
C THR A 48 -7.11 5.32 10.80
N GLN A 49 -6.53 4.32 10.13
CA GLN A 49 -7.31 3.29 9.44
C GLN A 49 -8.23 2.54 10.40
N VAL A 50 -7.73 2.15 11.57
CA VAL A 50 -8.54 1.51 12.60
C VAL A 50 -9.71 2.42 13.00
N ASN A 51 -9.47 3.70 13.28
CA ASN A 51 -10.52 4.62 13.67
C ASN A 51 -11.57 4.81 12.56
N ASP A 52 -11.16 4.92 11.30
CA ASP A 52 -12.07 5.07 10.16
C ASP A 52 -12.92 3.81 9.92
N ILE A 53 -12.34 2.61 10.05
CA ILE A 53 -13.05 1.33 9.94
C ILE A 53 -14.05 1.18 11.09
N ILE A 54 -13.64 1.48 12.32
CA ILE A 54 -14.52 1.38 13.49
C ILE A 54 -15.65 2.42 13.43
N SER A 55 -15.37 3.60 12.87
CA SER A 55 -16.32 4.69 12.63
C SER A 55 -17.14 4.49 11.36
N ASN A 56 -16.96 3.38 10.64
CA ASN A 56 -17.70 3.04 9.42
C ASN A 56 -17.57 4.11 8.31
N ARG A 57 -16.46 4.85 8.29
CA ARG A 57 -16.14 5.88 7.29
C ARG A 57 -15.54 5.29 6.01
N VAL A 58 -14.92 4.11 6.12
CA VAL A 58 -14.29 3.39 5.01
C VAL A 58 -14.84 1.97 4.98
N GLN A 59 -15.14 1.45 3.78
CA GLN A 59 -15.57 0.07 3.62
C GLN A 59 -14.36 -0.86 3.78
N LYS A 60 -14.55 -2.03 4.40
CA LYS A 60 -13.47 -2.99 4.69
C LYS A 60 -12.66 -3.40 3.45
N GLN A 61 -13.25 -3.31 2.26
CA GLN A 61 -12.67 -3.72 0.98
C GLN A 61 -11.74 -2.66 0.38
N ASP A 62 -11.90 -1.38 0.73
CA ASP A 62 -11.05 -0.28 0.25
C ASP A 62 -9.83 -0.04 1.16
N VAL A 63 -9.72 -0.80 2.25
CA VAL A 63 -8.59 -0.71 3.17
C VAL A 63 -7.39 -1.38 2.51
N LYS A 64 -6.55 -0.55 1.88
CA LYS A 64 -5.25 -0.95 1.35
C LYS A 64 -4.33 -1.24 2.54
N VAL A 65 -4.34 -2.49 3.02
CA VAL A 65 -3.35 -2.97 3.97
C VAL A 65 -2.05 -3.10 3.18
N GLU A 66 -1.19 -2.09 3.28
CA GLU A 66 0.13 -2.10 2.66
C GLU A 66 0.97 -3.19 3.32
N SER A 67 0.81 -4.42 2.83
CA SER A 67 1.76 -5.48 3.12
C SER A 67 3.07 -5.09 2.44
N PRO A 68 4.22 -5.14 3.14
CA PRO A 68 5.53 -4.80 2.56
C PRO A 68 5.98 -5.72 1.41
N PHE A 69 5.12 -6.62 0.93
CA PHE A 69 5.48 -7.69 0.01
C PHE A 69 4.68 -7.75 -1.29
N PHE A 70 3.54 -7.08 -1.40
CA PHE A 70 2.78 -7.08 -2.65
C PHE A 70 2.08 -5.73 -2.87
N ASN A 71 2.61 -4.94 -3.80
CA ASN A 71 1.73 -4.21 -4.70
C ASN A 71 2.40 -3.90 -6.05
N SER A 72 2.03 -4.67 -7.07
CA SER A 72 1.90 -4.17 -8.44
C SER A 72 0.40 -4.04 -8.70
N GLY A 73 -0.08 -2.82 -8.88
CA GLY A 73 -1.52 -2.54 -9.05
C GLY A 73 -1.88 -1.10 -8.72
N SER A 74 -1.98 -0.30 -9.77
CA SER A 74 -1.98 1.16 -9.83
C SER A 74 -3.24 1.85 -9.27
N SER A 75 -3.07 3.02 -8.65
CA SER A 75 -3.56 4.30 -9.22
C SER A 75 -3.38 5.47 -8.24
N GLY A 76 -2.67 6.50 -8.70
CA GLY A 76 -2.76 7.87 -8.20
C GLY A 76 -1.85 8.23 -7.02
N THR A 77 -0.58 8.54 -7.30
CA THR A 77 0.06 9.86 -7.12
C THR A 77 1.59 9.71 -7.13
N ASN A 78 2.20 10.52 -7.98
CA ASN A 78 3.61 10.89 -8.10
C ASN A 78 4.52 10.55 -6.89
N ASP A 79 5.42 9.58 -7.06
CA ASP A 79 6.75 9.61 -6.43
C ASP A 79 7.76 8.73 -7.21
N PRO A 80 8.98 9.20 -7.48
CA PRO A 80 9.95 8.54 -8.36
C PRO A 80 10.83 7.57 -7.56
N GLY A 81 10.59 6.27 -7.67
CA GLY A 81 11.53 5.32 -7.10
C GLY A 81 11.07 3.87 -7.04
N ALA A 82 11.17 3.15 -8.16
CA ALA A 82 11.81 1.83 -8.22
C ALA A 82 11.57 1.20 -9.61
N ASN A 83 12.68 1.08 -10.34
CA ASN A 83 12.82 0.43 -11.63
C ASN A 83 12.24 -0.99 -11.65
N LYS A 84 11.06 -1.14 -12.24
CA LYS A 84 10.86 -2.16 -13.28
C LYS A 84 10.52 -1.41 -14.55
N ALA A 85 11.54 -0.97 -15.27
CA ALA A 85 11.36 -0.52 -16.64
C ALA A 85 10.75 -1.71 -17.40
N SER A 86 9.46 -1.61 -17.71
CA SER A 86 8.83 -2.56 -18.63
C SER A 86 9.50 -2.37 -19.99
N SER A 87 9.56 -3.40 -20.84
CA SER A 87 10.09 -3.28 -22.21
C SER A 87 9.51 -2.08 -22.96
N ALA A 88 8.27 -1.70 -22.66
CA ALA A 88 7.61 -0.51 -23.20
C ALA A 88 8.25 0.82 -22.76
N ASP A 89 8.72 0.91 -21.51
CA ASP A 89 9.37 2.10 -20.96
C ASP A 89 10.75 2.30 -21.57
N GLU A 90 11.49 1.20 -21.79
CA GLU A 90 12.77 1.22 -22.51
C GLU A 90 12.59 1.62 -23.97
N ILE A 91 11.60 1.05 -24.69
CA ILE A 91 11.26 1.45 -26.07
C ILE A 91 10.96 2.95 -26.15
N ARG A 92 10.27 3.51 -25.15
CA ARG A 92 9.94 4.93 -25.12
C ARG A 92 11.19 5.80 -24.97
N LYS A 93 12.15 5.41 -24.13
CA LYS A 93 13.45 6.10 -24.01
C LYS A 93 14.25 6.06 -25.31
N TYR A 94 14.31 4.90 -25.96
CA TYR A 94 14.98 4.79 -27.26
C TYR A 94 14.29 5.67 -28.32
N LYS A 95 12.96 5.85 -28.25
CA LYS A 95 12.23 6.73 -29.16
C LYS A 95 12.60 8.19 -28.95
N GLU A 96 12.76 8.61 -27.70
CA GLU A 96 13.20 9.98 -27.38
C GLU A 96 14.61 10.24 -27.93
N LEU A 97 15.55 9.30 -27.76
CA LEU A 97 16.90 9.41 -28.33
C LEU A 97 16.89 9.49 -29.87
N LEU A 98 15.96 8.81 -30.53
CA LEU A 98 15.79 8.88 -31.99
C LEU A 98 15.24 10.25 -32.42
N ASP A 99 14.22 10.75 -31.71
CA ASP A 99 13.64 12.08 -31.93
C ASP A 99 14.68 13.20 -31.69
N GLU A 100 15.59 13.01 -30.72
CA GLU A 100 16.74 13.90 -30.46
C GLU A 100 17.89 13.74 -31.48
N GLY A 101 17.82 12.74 -32.36
CA GLY A 101 18.87 12.43 -33.34
C GLY A 101 20.15 11.86 -32.73
N ILE A 102 20.08 11.36 -31.48
CA ILE A 102 21.20 10.72 -30.76
C ILE A 102 21.44 9.30 -31.27
N ILE A 103 20.37 8.60 -31.65
CA ILE A 103 20.45 7.29 -32.31
C ILE A 103 19.81 7.34 -33.70
N THR A 104 20.20 6.40 -34.55
CA THR A 104 19.61 6.23 -35.90
C THR A 104 18.38 5.34 -35.89
N GLN A 105 17.57 5.42 -36.95
CA GLN A 105 16.35 4.62 -37.10
C GLN A 105 16.65 3.10 -37.05
N GLU A 106 17.82 2.69 -37.54
CA GLU A 106 18.30 1.30 -37.51
C GLU A 106 18.60 0.83 -36.07
N GLU A 107 19.29 1.65 -35.28
CA GLU A 107 19.61 1.34 -33.87
C GLU A 107 18.34 1.24 -33.02
N PHE A 108 17.37 2.11 -33.26
CA PHE A 108 16.06 2.05 -32.60
C PHE A 108 15.32 0.73 -32.88
N ASP A 109 15.29 0.28 -34.14
CA ASP A 109 14.56 -0.94 -34.52
C ASP A 109 15.18 -2.21 -33.93
N ILE A 110 16.52 -2.28 -33.88
CA ILE A 110 17.26 -3.37 -33.22
C ILE A 110 16.94 -3.42 -31.73
N ALA A 111 17.01 -2.28 -31.04
CA ALA A 111 16.68 -2.19 -29.61
C ALA A 111 15.22 -2.59 -29.35
N LYS A 112 14.29 -2.10 -30.18
CA LYS A 112 12.87 -2.43 -30.09
C LYS A 112 12.59 -3.92 -30.24
N LYS A 113 13.20 -4.60 -31.24
CA LYS A 113 13.05 -6.06 -31.43
C LYS A 113 13.60 -6.84 -30.25
N ARG A 114 14.78 -6.45 -29.74
CA ARG A 114 15.40 -7.07 -28.56
C ARG A 114 14.51 -6.94 -27.32
N LEU A 115 13.88 -5.80 -27.12
CA LEU A 115 12.98 -5.53 -25.99
C LEU A 115 11.63 -6.27 -26.12
N LEU A 116 11.18 -6.52 -27.34
CA LEU A 116 9.96 -7.30 -27.63
C LEU A 116 10.21 -8.82 -27.70
N GLY A 117 11.47 -9.26 -27.76
CA GLY A 117 11.85 -10.68 -27.83
C GLY A 117 11.50 -11.36 -29.14
N LEU A 118 11.53 -10.60 -30.26
CA LEU A 118 11.17 -11.05 -31.61
C LEU A 118 12.39 -11.42 -32.47
#